data_AF-A0A101GM53-F1
#
_entry.id   AF-A0A101GM53-F1
#
_cell.length_a   1.000
_cell.length_b   1.000
_cell.length_c   1.000
_cell.angle_alpha   90.00
_cell.angle_beta   90.00
_cell.angle_gamma   90.00
#
_symmetry.space_group_name_H-M   'P 1'
#
loop_
_entity.id
_entity.type
_entity.pdbx_description
1 polymer ?
#
loop_
_entity_poly.entity_id
_entity_poly.type
_entity_poly.pdbx_seq_one_letter_code
_entity_poly.pdbx_strand_id
1 'polypeptide(L)' 'MARTSAPRPRSAPQATADLLDPRVREVVRKRGFSGLSEAQEQAIPRLLAGENLILVAPTGTGKTESAMFPVFDRLLET' A
#
# COMPACT_ATOMS: atom_id res chain seq x y z
N MET A 1 -40.75 19.43 4.94
CA MET A 1 -39.34 19.81 5.18
C MET A 1 -38.49 18.55 5.21
N ALA A 2 -38.01 18.10 4.05
CA ALA A 2 -37.12 16.94 3.97
C ALA A 2 -35.71 17.40 4.32
N ARG A 3 -35.12 16.85 5.38
CA ARG A 3 -33.69 17.05 5.68
C ARG A 3 -32.90 16.25 4.64
N THR A 4 -32.47 16.92 3.57
CA THR A 4 -31.50 16.36 2.64
C THR A 4 -30.22 16.09 3.41
N SER A 5 -29.94 14.81 3.73
CA SER A 5 -28.65 14.40 4.25
C SER A 5 -27.61 14.64 3.15
N ALA A 6 -26.57 15.42 3.46
CA ALA A 6 -25.43 15.61 2.57
C ALA A 6 -24.87 14.23 2.14
N PRO A 7 -24.37 14.10 0.89
CA PRO A 7 -23.69 12.87 0.49
C PRO A 7 -22.55 12.61 1.47
N ARG A 8 -22.45 11.40 2.02
CA ARG A 8 -21.23 11.03 2.76
C ARG A 8 -20.06 11.24 1.81
N PRO A 9 -18.96 11.90 2.24
CA PRO A 9 -17.79 12.01 1.39
C PRO A 9 -17.41 10.60 0.96
N ARG A 10 -17.33 10.36 -0.36
CA ARG A 10 -16.68 9.13 -0.87
C ARG A 10 -15.31 9.15 -0.21
N SER A 11 -15.00 8.14 0.60
CA SER A 11 -13.65 7.98 1.16
C SER A 11 -12.67 8.15 0.01
N ALA A 12 -11.71 9.07 0.15
CA ALA A 12 -10.63 9.21 -0.82
C ALA A 12 -10.04 7.82 -1.09
N PRO A 13 -9.59 7.50 -2.32
CA PRO A 13 -8.90 6.25 -2.58
C PRO A 13 -7.83 6.07 -1.51
N GLN A 14 -7.93 4.99 -0.73
CA GLN A 14 -6.98 4.72 0.32
C GLN A 14 -5.61 4.53 -0.35
N ALA A 15 -4.60 5.31 0.04
CA ALA A 15 -3.29 5.17 -0.57
C ALA A 15 -2.77 3.77 -0.24
N THR A 16 -2.11 3.07 -1.17
CA THR A 16 -1.62 1.70 -0.92
C THR A 16 -0.73 1.60 0.33
N ALA A 17 0.02 2.67 0.64
CA ALA A 17 0.81 2.75 1.87
C ALA A 17 -0.03 2.68 3.15
N ASP A 18 -1.29 3.15 3.13
CA ASP A 18 -2.19 3.11 4.29
C ASP A 18 -2.63 1.70 4.66
N LEU A 19 -2.44 0.72 3.77
CA LEU A 19 -2.72 -0.68 4.00
C LEU A 19 -1.64 -1.38 4.86
N LEU A 20 -0.43 -0.82 4.92
CA LEU A 20 0.70 -1.39 5.67
C LEU A 20 0.64 -1.01 7.15
N ASP A 21 1.35 -1.69 8.03
CA ASP A 21 1.46 -1.38 9.46
C ASP A 21 2.11 0.01 9.61
N PRO A 22 1.64 0.86 10.56
CA PRO A 22 2.19 2.18 10.78
C PRO A 22 3.72 2.22 10.94
N ARG A 23 4.33 1.17 11.50
CA ARG A 23 5.79 1.03 11.65
C ARG A 23 6.48 0.86 10.30
N VAL A 24 5.89 0.11 9.37
CA VAL A 24 6.39 -0.04 7.99
C VAL A 24 6.27 1.30 7.25
N ARG A 25 5.12 1.98 7.37
CA ARG A 25 4.90 3.31 6.77
C ARG A 25 5.96 4.33 7.21
N GLU A 26 6.30 4.33 8.50
CA GLU A 26 7.30 5.25 9.02
C GLU A 26 8.70 4.97 8.47
N VAL A 27 9.06 3.70 8.25
CA VAL A 27 10.34 3.34 7.60
C VAL A 27 10.35 3.80 6.14
N VAL A 28 9.26 3.58 5.40
CA VAL A 28 9.11 4.06 4.01
C VAL A 28 9.33 5.57 3.94
N ARG A 29 8.67 6.33 4.83
CA ARG A 29 8.82 7.79 4.92
C ARG A 29 10.25 8.20 5.29
N LYS A 30 10.86 7.56 6.29
CA LYS A 30 12.24 7.85 6.75
C LYS A 30 13.30 7.57 5.68
N ARG A 31 13.04 6.61 4.79
CA ARG A 31 13.92 6.28 3.67
C ARG A 31 13.79 7.24 2.48
N GLY A 32 12.91 8.24 2.58
CA GLY A 32 12.79 9.31 1.58
C GLY A 32 11.87 8.96 0.41
N PHE A 33 10.98 7.97 0.56
CA PHE A 33 9.97 7.67 -0.46
C PHE A 33 8.94 8.81 -0.49
N SER A 34 8.80 9.46 -1.65
CA SER A 34 7.75 10.47 -1.89
C SER A 34 6.37 9.83 -2.14
N GLY A 35 6.36 8.55 -2.48
CA GLY A 35 5.20 7.73 -2.77
C GLY A 35 5.65 6.31 -3.12
N LEU A 36 4.70 5.42 -3.36
CA LEU A 36 4.98 4.09 -3.88
C LEU A 36 5.12 4.16 -5.41
N SER A 37 5.97 3.30 -5.99
CA SER A 37 6.03 3.16 -7.45
C SER A 37 4.76 2.48 -7.97
N GLU A 38 4.47 2.62 -9.28
CA GLU A 38 3.33 1.93 -9.90
C GLU A 38 3.37 0.40 -9.66
N ALA A 39 4.55 -0.21 -9.75
CA ALA A 39 4.75 -1.63 -9.47
C ALA A 39 4.45 -2.01 -8.01
N GLN A 40 4.71 -1.10 -7.06
CA GLN A 40 4.38 -1.29 -5.65
C GLN A 40 2.90 -1.10 -5.39
N GLU A 41 2.29 -0.06 -5.97
CA GLU A 41 0.86 0.23 -5.84
C GLU A 41 -0.01 -0.93 -6.34
N GLN A 42 0.39 -1.59 -7.42
CA GLN A 42 -0.33 -2.74 -7.97
C GLN A 42 -0.06 -4.04 -7.21
N ALA A 43 1.17 -4.27 -6.72
CA ALA A 43 1.56 -5.54 -6.12
C ALA A 43 1.19 -5.66 -4.64
N ILE A 44 1.42 -4.60 -3.84
CA ILE A 44 1.31 -4.66 -2.37
C ILE A 44 -0.10 -5.07 -1.91
N PRO A 45 -1.21 -4.48 -2.40
CA PRO A 45 -2.55 -4.86 -1.94
C PRO A 45 -2.86 -6.33 -2.17
N ARG A 46 -2.40 -6.88 -3.31
CA ARG A 46 -2.62 -8.28 -3.69
C ARG A 46 -1.80 -9.24 -2.85
N LEU A 47 -0.54 -8.89 -2.57
CA LEU A 47 0.32 -9.66 -1.68
C LEU A 47 -0.21 -9.66 -0.24
N LEU A 48 -0.68 -8.52 0.26
CA LEU A 48 -1.33 -8.43 1.57
C LEU A 48 -2.61 -9.28 1.62
N ALA A 49 -3.36 -9.36 0.53
CA ALA A 49 -4.52 -10.26 0.41
C ALA A 49 -4.15 -11.76 0.35
N GLY A 50 -2.86 -12.11 0.32
CA GLY A 50 -2.38 -13.50 0.27
C GLY A 50 -2.35 -14.10 -1.13
N GLU A 51 -2.44 -13.28 -2.18
CA GLU A 51 -2.33 -13.75 -3.56
C GLU A 51 -0.86 -14.04 -3.94
N ASN A 52 -0.66 -15.06 -4.78
CA ASN A 52 0.60 -15.29 -5.46
C ASN A 52 0.60 -14.53 -6.80
N LEU A 53 1.71 -13.84 -7.11
CA LEU A 53 1.81 -13.05 -8.35
C LEU A 53 3.19 -13.16 -8.99
N ILE A 54 3.24 -12.89 -10.29
CA ILE A 54 4.48 -12.66 -11.05
C ILE A 54 4.55 -11.17 -11.37
N LEU A 55 5.52 -10.47 -10.76
CA LEU A 55 5.75 -9.06 -11.00
C LEU A 55 6.83 -8.85 -12.05
N VAL A 56 6.42 -8.44 -13.26
CA VAL A 56 7.34 -8.09 -14.35
C VAL A 56 7.48 -6.57 -14.42
N ALA A 57 8.65 -6.06 -14.05
CA ALA A 57 8.94 -4.62 -14.12
C ALA A 57 10.44 -4.38 -14.40
N PRO A 58 10.83 -3.25 -15.03
CA PRO A 58 12.23 -2.89 -15.24
C PRO A 58 13.06 -2.87 -13.96
N THR A 59 14.38 -2.94 -14.05
CA THR A 59 15.26 -2.75 -12.89
C THR A 59 15.10 -1.35 -12.30
N GLY A 60 15.34 -1.19 -10.99
CA GLY A 60 15.20 0.10 -10.31
C GLY A 60 13.77 0.59 -10.05
N THR A 61 12.73 -0.19 -10.40
CA THR A 61 11.31 0.21 -10.24
C THR A 61 10.69 -0.23 -8.91
N GLY A 62 11.49 -0.77 -7.99
CA GLY A 62 11.04 -1.09 -6.63
C GLY A 62 10.42 -2.48 -6.44
N LYS A 63 10.77 -3.46 -7.30
CA LYS A 63 10.30 -4.86 -7.17
C LYS A 63 10.64 -5.49 -5.81
N THR A 64 11.80 -5.17 -5.26
CA THR A 64 12.24 -5.69 -3.96
C THR A 64 11.30 -5.20 -2.86
N GLU A 65 11.02 -3.91 -2.83
CA GLU A 65 10.11 -3.28 -1.87
C GLU A 65 8.67 -3.75 -2.05
N SER A 66 8.22 -3.96 -3.30
CA SER A 66 6.90 -4.56 -3.59
C SER A 66 6.71 -5.89 -2.87
N ALA A 67 7.75 -6.73 -2.80
CA ALA A 67 7.71 -8.02 -2.12
C ALA A 67 7.99 -7.91 -0.62
N MET A 68 8.90 -7.03 -0.21
CA MET A 68 9.39 -6.98 1.17
C MET A 68 8.47 -6.22 2.13
N PHE A 69 7.80 -5.14 1.70
CA PHE A 69 6.88 -4.42 2.60
C PHE A 69 5.72 -5.31 3.10
N PRO A 70 5.05 -6.11 2.25
CA PRO A 70 4.06 -7.09 2.72
C PRO A 70 4.64 -8.13 3.69
N VAL A 71 5.89 -8.57 3.49
CA VAL A 71 6.54 -9.52 4.42
C VAL A 71 6.74 -8.89 5.79
N PHE A 72 7.26 -7.66 5.84
CA PHE A 72 7.43 -6.95 7.11
C PHE A 72 6.10 -6.68 7.79
N ASP A 73 5.07 -6.33 7.02
CA ASP A 73 3.71 -6.15 7.52
C ASP A 73 3.20 -7.41 8.24
N ARG A 74 3.28 -8.57 7.58
CA ARG A 74 2.86 -9.86 8.15
C ARG A 74 3.68 -10.29 9.37
N LEU A 75 4.97 -9.94 9.42
CA LEU A 75 5.81 -10.23 10.60
C LEU A 75 5.41 -9.40 11.83
N LEU A 76 4.69 -8.31 11.63
CA LEU A 76 4.29 -7.36 12.66
C LEU A 76 2.85 -7.59 13.14
N GLU A 77 2.05 -8.35 12.39
CA GLU A 77 0.78 -8.93 12.83
C GLU A 77 1.07 -10.00 13.90
N THR A 78 0.78 -9.70 15.17
CA THR A 78 0.98 -10.60 16.33
C THR A 78 -0.34 -11.22 16.78
#